data_AF-A0A819WI62-F1
#
_entry.id   AF-A0A819WI62-F1
#
_cell.length_a   1.000
_cell.length_b   1.000
_cell.length_c   1.000
_cell.angle_alpha   90.00
_cell.angle_beta   90.00
_cell.angle_gamma   90.00
#
_symmetry.space_group_name_H-M   'P 1'
#
loop_
_entity.id
_entity.type
_entity.pdbx_description
1 polymer ?
#
loop_
_entity_poly.entity_id
_entity_poly.type
_entity_poly.pdbx_seq_one_letter_code
_entity_poly.pdbx_strand_id
1 'polypeptide(L)'
;MGIGQIGGIVMPLIYREVDKPMYRRGHLICGGLIAVSMVATIVLRIYLMKENNRRTNLSPEEYTREVTIKEPCDRVGSYLISYFTTCVF
;
A
#
# COMPACT_ATOMS: atom_id res chain seq x y z
N MET A 1 -2.75 15.89 -8.34
CA MET A 1 -1.41 15.28 -8.27
C MET A 1 -1.24 14.71 -6.87
N GLY A 2 -1.35 13.39 -6.72
CA GLY A 2 -1.44 12.72 -5.42
C GLY A 2 -0.08 12.26 -4.90
N ILE A 3 0.00 12.06 -3.58
CA ILE A 3 1.19 11.65 -2.82
C ILE A 3 1.87 10.39 -3.41
N GLY A 4 1.12 9.52 -4.11
CA GLY A 4 1.63 8.30 -4.73
C GLY A 4 2.68 8.49 -5.85
N GLN A 5 2.76 9.67 -6.48
CA GLN A 5 3.77 9.92 -7.52
C GLN A 5 5.15 10.33 -6.96
N ILE A 6 5.24 10.68 -5.68
CA ILE A 6 6.47 11.17 -5.06
C ILE A 6 7.58 10.12 -5.14
N GLY A 7 7.25 8.83 -4.98
CA GLY A 7 8.21 7.74 -5.13
C GLY A 7 8.89 7.75 -6.51
N GLY A 8 8.12 7.90 -7.58
CA GLY A 8 8.65 7.94 -8.96
C GLY A 8 9.55 9.14 -9.24
N ILE A 9 9.32 10.28 -8.57
CA ILE A 9 10.14 11.50 -8.72
C ILE A 9 11.42 11.42 -7.87
N VAL A 10 11.37 10.78 -6.71
CA VAL A 10 12.50 10.72 -5.77
C VAL A 10 13.48 9.60 -6.12
N MET A 11 13.02 8.45 -6.64
CA MET A 11 13.90 7.31 -6.94
C MET A 11 15.06 7.63 -7.91
N PRO A 12 14.86 8.39 -9.01
CA PRO A 12 15.95 8.73 -9.92
C PRO A 12 17.06 9.58 -9.28
N LEU A 13 16.74 10.30 -8.19
CA LEU A 13 17.67 11.20 -7.51
C LEU A 13 18.57 10.49 -6.48
N ILE A 14 18.26 9.22 -6.16
CA ILE A 14 18.93 8.46 -5.11
C ILE A 14 20.31 7.93 -5.56
N TYR A 15 20.47 7.61 -6.84
CA TYR A 15 21.75 7.13 -7.38
C TYR A 15 22.57 8.30 -7.90
N ARG A 16 23.48 8.82 -7.06
CA ARG A 16 24.39 9.90 -7.45
C ARG A 16 25.72 9.34 -7.96
N GLU A 17 26.25 9.99 -8.99
CA GLU A 17 27.56 9.69 -9.60
C GLU A 17 28.72 9.67 -8.59
N VAL A 18 28.62 10.46 -7.51
CA VAL A 18 29.62 10.55 -6.43
C VAL A 18 29.74 9.26 -5.61
N ASP A 19 28.70 8.42 -5.62
CA ASP A 19 28.67 7.16 -4.86
C ASP A 19 29.14 5.94 -5.71
N LYS A 20 29.68 6.15 -6.92
CA LYS A 20 30.32 5.12 -7.76
C LYS A 20 31.55 4.51 -7.05
N PRO A 21 31.85 3.20 -7.25
CA PRO A 21 31.15 2.23 -8.09
C PRO A 21 30.06 1.44 -7.34
N MET A 22 30.03 1.51 -6.01
CA MET A 22 29.29 0.56 -5.18
C MET A 22 27.89 1.03 -4.75
N TYR A 23 27.58 2.32 -4.90
CA TYR A 23 26.27 2.94 -4.63
C TYR A 23 25.58 2.49 -3.34
N ARG A 24 26.36 2.24 -2.28
CA ARG A 24 25.87 1.68 -1.01
C ARG A 24 24.71 2.48 -0.41
N ARG A 25 24.77 3.81 -0.51
CA ARG A 25 23.73 4.71 -0.02
C ARG A 25 22.43 4.55 -0.79
N GLY A 26 22.50 4.41 -2.12
CA GLY A 26 21.33 4.20 -2.95
C GLY A 26 20.63 2.88 -2.64
N HIS A 27 21.40 1.80 -2.51
CA HIS A 27 20.87 0.50 -2.13
C HIS A 27 20.27 0.49 -0.72
N LEU A 28 20.87 1.17 0.26
CA LEU A 28 20.32 1.32 1.61
C LEU A 28 18.95 2.03 1.58
N ILE A 29 18.82 3.11 0.81
CA ILE A 29 17.57 3.86 0.70
C ILE A 29 16.49 3.02 0.01
N CYS A 30 16.82 2.33 -1.09
CA CYS A 30 15.90 1.40 -1.74
C CYS A 30 15.44 0.28 -0.79
N GLY A 31 16.37 -0.34 -0.05
CA GLY A 31 16.05 -1.36 0.94
C GLY A 31 15.14 -0.83 2.05
N GLY A 32 15.41 0.38 2.54
CA GLY A 32 14.56 1.05 3.54
C GLY A 32 13.14 1.31 3.03
N LEU A 33 12.99 1.76 1.79
CA LEU A 33 11.67 2.01 1.19
C LEU A 33 10.88 0.73 0.95
N ILE A 34 11.54 -0.36 0.56
CA ILE A 34 10.93 -1.69 0.47
C ILE A 34 10.44 -2.14 1.85
N ALA A 35 11.28 -2.03 2.88
CA ALA A 35 10.92 -2.43 4.24
C ALA A 35 9.72 -1.62 4.78
N VAL A 36 9.71 -0.29 4.57
CA VAL A 36 8.59 0.57 4.97
C VAL A 36 7.30 0.17 4.23
N SER A 37 7.40 -0.10 2.93
CA SER A 37 6.25 -0.53 2.12
C SER A 37 5.70 -1.87 2.59
N MET A 38 6.58 -2.83 2.94
CA MET A 38 6.18 -4.11 3.51
C MET A 38 5.44 -3.94 4.84
N VAL A 39 5.99 -3.13 5.77
CA VAL A 39 5.34 -2.87 7.06
C VAL A 39 4.00 -2.19 6.88
N ALA A 40 3.92 -1.16 6.04
CA ALA A 40 2.67 -0.47 5.73
C ALA A 40 1.61 -1.42 5.15
N THR A 41 2.02 -2.35 4.28
CA THR A 41 1.14 -3.34 3.69
C THR A 41 0.60 -4.33 4.73
N ILE A 42 1.45 -4.78 5.66
CA ILE A 42 1.04 -5.67 6.76
C ILE A 42 0.03 -4.97 7.68
N VAL A 43 0.31 -3.73 8.07
CA VAL A 43 -0.59 -2.93 8.92
C VAL A 43 -1.94 -2.70 8.24
N LEU A 44 -1.91 -2.33 6.95
CA LEU A 44 -3.14 -2.13 6.17
C LEU A 44 -3.94 -3.42 6.04
N ARG A 45 -3.27 -4.57 5.86
CA ARG A 45 -3.92 -5.88 5.82
C ARG A 45 -4.66 -6.18 7.13
N ILE A 46 -4.03 -5.96 8.27
CA ILE A 46 -4.66 -6.18 9.59
C ILE A 46 -5.88 -5.28 9.75
N TYR A 47 -5.75 -4.00 9.37
CA TYR A 47 -6.84 -3.04 9.45
C TYR A 47 -8.03 -3.45 8.58
N LEU A 48 -7.77 -3.84 7.33
CA LEU A 48 -8.83 -4.27 6.42
C LEU A 48 -9.47 -5.59 6.83
N MET A 49 -8.72 -6.53 7.43
CA MET A 49 -9.31 -7.74 8.01
C MET A 49 -10.26 -7.40 9.17
N LYS A 50 -9.89 -6.47 10.04
CA LYS A 50 -10.74 -6.00 11.14
C LYS A 50 -12.01 -5.34 10.60
N GLU A 51 -11.87 -4.48 9.60
CA GLU A 51 -13.00 -3.77 8.97
C GLU A 51 -13.91 -4.73 8.20
N ASN A 52 -13.37 -5.71 7.49
CA ASN A 52 -14.16 -6.74 6.83
C ASN A 52 -14.96 -7.58 7.84
N ASN A 53 -14.35 -7.94 8.98
CA ASN A 53 -15.06 -8.62 10.06
C ASN A 53 -16.15 -7.76 10.71
N ARG A 54 -15.94 -6.43 10.82
CA ARG A 54 -17.02 -5.51 11.21
C ARG A 54 -18.17 -5.62 10.21
N ARG A 55 -17.87 -5.47 8.91
CA ARG A 55 -18.83 -5.47 7.80
C ARG A 55 -19.65 -6.75 7.68
N THR A 56 -19.05 -7.92 7.93
CA THR A 56 -19.77 -9.20 7.91
C THR A 56 -20.80 -9.35 9.03
N ASN A 57 -20.69 -8.55 10.11
CA ASN A 57 -21.60 -8.59 11.25
C ASN A 57 -22.68 -7.49 11.22
N LEU A 58 -22.76 -6.67 10.16
CA LEU A 58 -23.83 -5.66 10.03
C LEU A 58 -25.16 -6.28 9.59
N SER A 59 -26.26 -5.73 10.12
CA SER A 59 -27.61 -6.00 9.64
C SER A 59 -27.74 -5.62 8.15
N PRO A 60 -28.50 -6.36 7.34
CA PRO A 60 -28.75 -6.01 5.93
C PRO A 60 -29.29 -4.58 5.73
N GLU A 61 -30.05 -4.07 6.69
CA GLU A 61 -30.60 -2.70 6.64
C GLU A 61 -29.51 -1.64 6.83
N GLU A 62 -28.59 -1.85 7.78
CA GLU A 62 -27.49 -0.93 8.07
C GLU A 62 -26.42 -0.96 6.97
N TYR A 63 -26.13 -2.14 6.41
CA TYR A 63 -25.24 -2.28 5.25
C TYR A 63 -25.76 -1.47 4.05
N THR A 64 -27.07 -1.49 3.80
CA THR A 64 -27.67 -0.73 2.69
C THR A 64 -27.54 0.79 2.88
N ARG A 65 -27.61 1.27 4.14
CA ARG A 65 -27.36 2.69 4.48
C ARG A 65 -25.89 3.06 4.29
N GLU A 66 -24.96 2.22 4.73
CA GLU A 66 -23.51 2.45 4.55
C GLU A 66 -23.09 2.43 3.08
N VAL A 67 -23.63 1.52 2.26
CA VAL A 67 -23.31 1.41 0.81
C VAL A 67 -23.89 2.57 -0.02
N THR A 68 -24.96 3.22 0.46
CA THR A 68 -25.53 4.39 -0.22
C THR A 68 -24.60 5.61 -0.13
N ILE A 69 -23.68 5.63 0.86
CA ILE A 69 -22.58 6.59 0.93
C ILE A 69 -21.53 6.14 -0.10
N LYS A 70 -21.66 6.73 -1.29
CA LYS A 70 -21.00 6.34 -2.53
C LYS A 70 -19.48 6.60 -2.48
N GLU A 71 -18.71 5.69 -1.90
CA GLU A 71 -17.28 5.59 -2.19
C GLU A 71 -16.97 4.27 -2.91
N PRO A 72 -16.52 4.29 -4.17
CA PRO A 72 -16.29 3.09 -4.98
C PRO A 72 -15.06 2.26 -4.57
N CYS A 73 -14.40 2.56 -3.44
CA CYS A 73 -13.10 2.02 -3.09
C CYS A 73 -13.12 0.62 -2.45
N ASP A 74 -14.29 0.15 -2.01
CA ASP A 74 -14.41 -1.03 -1.14
C ASP A 74 -14.10 -2.35 -1.84
N ARG A 75 -14.36 -2.45 -3.15
CA ARG A 75 -14.12 -3.68 -3.92
C ARG A 75 -12.66 -3.85 -4.32
N VAL A 76 -11.89 -2.75 -4.37
CA VAL A 76 -10.53 -2.74 -4.95
C VAL A 76 -9.48 -3.21 -3.93
N GLY A 77 -9.68 -2.94 -2.64
CA GLY A 77 -8.70 -3.26 -1.58
C GLY A 77 -8.39 -4.75 -1.42
N SER A 78 -9.39 -5.62 -1.55
CA SER A 78 -9.21 -7.08 -1.39
C SER A 78 -8.40 -7.70 -2.53
N TYR A 79 -8.57 -7.23 -3.78
CA TYR A 79 -7.80 -7.72 -4.91
C TYR A 79 -6.37 -7.16 -4.92
N LEU A 80 -6.18 -5.87 -4.60
CA LEU A 80 -4.86 -5.23 -4.61
C LEU A 80 -3.88 -5.88 -3.63
N ILE A 81 -4.33 -6.26 -2.43
CA ILE A 81 -3.49 -6.98 -1.45
C ILE A 81 -3.12 -8.37 -1.96
N SER A 82 -4.06 -9.07 -2.61
CA SER A 82 -3.79 -10.41 -3.16
C SER A 82 -2.78 -10.35 -4.31
N TYR A 83 -2.94 -9.42 -5.25
CA TYR A 83 -1.99 -9.22 -6.36
C TYR A 83 -0.63 -8.71 -5.88
N PHE A 84 -0.57 -7.79 -4.92
CA PHE A 84 0.71 -7.26 -4.41
C PHE A 84 1.48 -8.29 -3.57
N THR A 85 0.79 -9.14 -2.81
CA THR A 85 1.42 -10.24 -2.06
C THR A 85 1.93 -11.34 -3.00
N THR A 86 1.22 -11.62 -4.09
CA THR A 86 1.60 -12.67 -5.06
C THR A 86 2.70 -12.22 -6.02
N CYS A 87 2.82 -10.92 -6.34
CA CYS A 87 3.85 -10.40 -7.25
C CYS A 87 5.15 -9.96 -6.56
N VAL A 88 5.20 -9.95 -5.22
CA VAL A 88 6.42 -9.64 -4.44
C VAL A 88 7.21 -10.92 -4.08
N PHE A 89 6.69 -12.10 -4.42
CA PHE A 89 7.38 -13.40 -4.32
C PHE A 89 7.54 -14.05 -5.70
#